data_AF-A0A062IR95-F1
#
_entry.id   AF-A0A062IR95-F1
#
_cell.length_a   1.000
_cell.length_b   1.000
_cell.length_c   1.000
_cell.angle_alpha   90.00
_cell.angle_beta   90.00
_cell.angle_gamma   90.00
#
_symmetry.space_group_name_H-M   'P 1'
#
loop_
_entity.id
_entity.type
_entity.pdbx_description
1 polymer ?
#
loop_
_entity_poly.entity_id
_entity_poly.type
_entity_poly.pdbx_seq_one_letter_code
_entity_poly.pdbx_strand_id
1 'polypeptide(L)'
;MAKLVKRETSHYKGKVYDLTVSNTHSYNVNGIPVHNCGGSLVAYLLGITDVDPIRFGLIFERFINPERLDLPDADLDFASSGRYKVIDYLVEKYGEDYVAGISNYSTLASASALRDTGRISGLNNTQLSATKLVLKEHGTSLDLNTSADAVPELDKFRNEHPVIWKHATKLAGTMKSFGQHAAGIVVAGEPIVNRAVLETRGKSPVVNWDKRVVEDWGLIKMDLLGLATLDVLNIACDYVKERHGIELDLLKIPLDDEKTMQALGRGETVGVFQLESSGMQQLLKNISNGGAVTFDDICAVTALYRPGPMDSGMLDDYVDLRKGLKEVTYAHEVLEPVLSDTYGVVVYQEQTMALARKLAGFSMAESDHLRKAIGKKDLKKMAELKPKFIDGAKAGFVEVELEDGTKLKVHRMEKFKCTDGVMRTVEEAFAESAEIPSFYE
;
A
#
# COMPACT_ATOMS: atom_id res chain seq x y z
N MET A 1 -21.28 33.55 -1.80
CA MET A 1 -20.25 34.41 -2.42
C MET A 1 -18.89 33.94 -1.92
N ALA A 2 -18.12 33.24 -2.76
CA ALA A 2 -16.81 32.70 -2.39
C ALA A 2 -15.76 33.82 -2.42
N LYS A 3 -14.93 33.91 -1.38
CA LYS A 3 -13.88 34.93 -1.24
C LYS A 3 -12.53 34.26 -1.49
N LEU A 4 -11.89 34.65 -2.59
CA LEU A 4 -10.49 34.34 -2.90
C LEU A 4 -9.59 34.97 -1.83
N VAL A 5 -8.85 34.16 -1.07
CA VAL A 5 -7.72 34.66 -0.30
C VAL A 5 -6.46 34.44 -1.14
N LYS A 6 -5.90 35.54 -1.64
CA LYS A 6 -4.62 35.59 -2.35
C LYS A 6 -3.52 35.33 -1.31
N ARG A 7 -2.82 34.19 -1.39
CA ARG A 7 -1.50 34.02 -0.77
C ARG A 7 -0.44 34.22 -1.84
N GLU A 8 0.38 35.24 -1.66
CA GLU A 8 1.62 35.41 -2.42
C GLU A 8 2.72 34.63 -1.68
N THR A 9 3.05 33.45 -2.19
CA THR A 9 4.35 32.81 -1.96
C THR A 9 5.03 32.61 -3.32
N SER A 10 6.34 32.77 -3.36
CA SER A 10 7.15 33.15 -4.52
C SER A 10 7.23 32.17 -5.69
N HIS A 11 6.43 31.10 -5.75
CA HIS A 11 6.74 30.00 -6.67
C HIS A 11 5.69 29.47 -7.66
N TYR A 12 4.40 29.82 -7.66
CA TYR A 12 3.57 29.37 -8.80
C TYR A 12 2.27 30.16 -9.03
N LYS A 13 1.85 30.24 -10.30
CA LYS A 13 0.52 30.68 -10.76
C LYS A 13 -0.22 29.48 -11.37
N GLY A 14 -1.19 28.94 -10.65
CA GLY A 14 -2.14 27.93 -11.12
C GLY A 14 -3.38 27.91 -10.22
N LYS A 15 -4.55 27.53 -10.76
CA LYS A 15 -5.80 27.40 -9.98
C LYS A 15 -5.95 25.95 -9.51
N VAL A 16 -5.97 25.75 -8.19
CA VAL A 16 -6.36 24.50 -7.53
C VAL A 16 -7.68 24.77 -6.80
N TYR A 17 -8.64 23.84 -6.92
CA TYR A 17 -9.90 23.91 -6.18
C TYR A 17 -9.66 23.44 -4.75
N ASP A 18 -9.87 24.34 -3.79
CA ASP A 18 -9.72 24.11 -2.36
C ASP A 18 -11.05 23.62 -1.74
N LEU A 19 -10.94 22.70 -0.78
CA LEU A 19 -12.04 22.20 0.05
C LEU A 19 -11.80 22.67 1.50
N THR A 20 -11.66 23.97 1.74
CA THR A 20 -11.54 24.53 3.09
C THR A 20 -12.91 24.82 3.74
N VAL A 21 -13.02 24.51 5.04
CA VAL A 21 -14.07 24.98 5.95
C VAL A 21 -13.49 26.10 6.80
N SER A 22 -14.30 27.11 7.09
CA SER A 22 -13.90 28.20 8.00
C SER A 22 -13.70 27.69 9.44
N ASN A 23 -12.54 28.03 10.02
CA ASN A 23 -12.16 27.95 11.44
C ASN A 23 -11.54 26.65 12.00
N THR A 24 -11.11 25.71 11.17
CA THR A 24 -10.12 24.70 11.54
C THR A 24 -9.14 24.52 10.38
N HIS A 25 -7.86 24.34 10.66
CA HIS A 25 -6.84 24.17 9.62
C HIS A 25 -7.21 22.99 8.71
N SER A 26 -7.08 23.23 7.40
CA SER A 26 -7.14 22.25 6.30
C SER A 26 -6.69 20.88 6.74
N TYR A 27 -7.57 19.87 6.64
CA TYR A 27 -7.23 18.44 6.67
C TYR A 27 -6.33 17.96 7.82
N ASN A 28 -6.05 18.79 8.81
CA ASN A 28 -5.14 18.50 9.90
C ASN A 28 -5.95 18.55 11.18
N VAL A 29 -6.69 17.47 11.40
CA VAL A 29 -7.07 17.08 12.74
C VAL A 29 -6.00 16.10 13.20
N ASN A 30 -4.90 16.65 13.73
CA ASN A 30 -3.82 15.94 14.40
C ASN A 30 -3.16 14.78 13.59
N GLY A 31 -2.26 15.12 12.66
CA GLY A 31 -1.33 14.17 12.03
C GLY A 31 -2.04 13.06 11.25
N ILE A 32 -2.20 13.25 9.95
CA ILE A 32 -2.99 12.38 9.08
C ILE A 32 -2.05 11.60 8.16
N PRO A 33 -1.75 10.32 8.47
CA PRO A 33 -1.11 9.46 7.48
C PRO A 33 -2.12 9.14 6.37
N VAL A 34 -1.70 9.33 5.11
CA VAL A 34 -2.48 8.93 3.93
C VAL A 34 -1.70 7.87 3.18
N HIS A 35 -2.29 6.70 3.06
CA HIS A 35 -1.56 5.48 2.73
C HIS A 35 -1.26 5.35 1.22
N ASN A 36 -2.06 5.99 0.34
CA ASN A 36 -1.98 5.75 -1.11
C ASN A 36 -1.54 6.96 -1.96
N CYS A 37 -1.40 8.17 -1.37
CA CYS A 37 -0.90 9.34 -2.11
C CYS A 37 0.52 9.78 -1.71
N GLY A 38 1.22 8.96 -0.91
CA GLY A 38 2.56 9.28 -0.40
C GLY A 38 3.61 9.57 -1.48
N GLY A 39 3.43 9.06 -2.71
CA GLY A 39 4.30 9.36 -3.85
C GLY A 39 4.06 10.73 -4.52
N SER A 40 3.03 11.49 -4.12
CA SER A 40 2.69 12.75 -4.77
C SER A 40 3.22 13.97 -4.01
N LEU A 41 4.18 14.67 -4.62
CA LEU A 41 4.67 15.93 -4.09
C LEU A 41 3.57 16.99 -4.01
N VAL A 42 2.63 16.98 -4.96
CA VAL A 42 1.46 17.87 -4.93
C VAL A 42 0.59 17.56 -3.72
N ALA A 43 0.34 16.28 -3.43
CA ALA A 43 -0.42 15.89 -2.24
C ALA A 43 0.29 16.32 -0.94
N TYR A 44 1.63 16.16 -0.88
CA TYR A 44 2.44 16.62 0.25
C TYR A 44 2.34 18.14 0.46
N LEU A 45 2.55 18.93 -0.61
CA LEU A 45 2.50 20.39 -0.56
C LEU A 45 1.11 20.95 -0.22
N LEU A 46 0.05 20.22 -0.56
CA LEU A 46 -1.33 20.58 -0.22
C LEU A 46 -1.75 20.10 1.17
N GLY A 47 -0.91 19.34 1.89
CA GLY A 47 -1.24 18.76 3.19
C GLY A 47 -2.28 17.64 3.12
N ILE A 48 -2.34 16.94 1.97
CA ILE A 48 -3.12 15.71 1.85
C ILE A 48 -2.34 14.54 2.45
N THR A 49 -1.02 14.49 2.29
CA THR A 49 -0.13 13.52 2.94
C THR A 49 0.94 14.24 3.73
N ASP A 50 1.32 13.70 4.89
CA ASP A 50 2.43 14.20 5.71
C ASP A 50 3.79 13.55 5.35
N VAL A 51 3.82 12.60 4.40
CA VAL A 51 5.04 11.91 3.95
C VAL A 51 5.70 12.66 2.80
N ASP A 52 6.97 13.02 2.96
CA ASP A 52 7.79 13.66 1.92
C ASP A 52 8.23 12.63 0.85
N PRO A 53 7.69 12.68 -0.38
CA PRO A 53 8.02 11.72 -1.42
C PRO A 53 9.48 11.81 -1.88
N ILE A 54 10.10 12.99 -1.84
CA ILE A 54 11.47 13.18 -2.33
C ILE A 54 12.45 12.52 -1.37
N ARG A 55 12.27 12.76 -0.07
CA ARG A 55 13.12 12.18 0.98
C ARG A 55 13.18 10.65 0.89
N PHE A 56 12.04 10.01 0.61
CA PHE A 56 11.92 8.55 0.63
C PHE A 56 11.93 7.92 -0.77
N GLY A 57 12.21 8.68 -1.82
CA GLY A 57 12.25 8.17 -3.20
C GLY A 57 10.91 7.58 -3.68
N LEU A 58 9.78 8.10 -3.18
CA LEU A 58 8.45 7.63 -3.54
C LEU A 58 8.05 8.18 -4.92
N ILE A 59 7.49 7.33 -5.76
CA ILE A 59 7.25 7.62 -7.18
C ILE A 59 5.80 8.07 -7.41
N PHE A 60 5.61 9.22 -8.08
CA PHE A 60 4.28 9.78 -8.36
C PHE A 60 3.43 8.88 -9.28
N GLU A 61 4.07 8.26 -10.27
CA GLU A 61 3.45 7.40 -11.28
C GLU A 61 2.78 6.16 -10.66
N ARG A 62 3.20 5.77 -9.45
CA ARG A 62 2.54 4.71 -8.68
C ARG A 62 1.14 5.13 -8.24
N PHE A 63 0.97 6.41 -7.91
CA PHE A 63 -0.32 6.99 -7.52
C PHE A 63 -1.19 7.28 -8.75
N ILE A 64 -0.70 8.09 -9.69
CA ILE A 64 -1.39 8.43 -10.94
C ILE A 64 -0.48 8.07 -12.12
N ASN A 65 -0.92 7.14 -12.95
CA ASN A 65 -0.21 6.81 -14.18
C ASN A 65 -0.92 7.46 -15.39
N PRO A 66 -0.24 8.34 -16.17
CA PRO A 66 -0.83 8.98 -17.34
C PRO A 66 -1.35 8.02 -18.41
N GLU A 67 -0.80 6.80 -18.48
CA GLU A 67 -1.21 5.78 -19.45
C GLU A 67 -2.42 4.95 -18.97
N ARG A 68 -2.95 5.26 -17.77
CA ARG A 68 -4.04 4.54 -17.13
C ARG A 68 -5.26 5.45 -16.99
N LEU A 69 -6.44 4.91 -17.30
CA LEU A 69 -7.72 5.61 -17.13
C LEU A 69 -8.39 5.33 -15.78
N ASP A 70 -7.72 4.63 -14.86
CA ASP A 70 -8.27 4.34 -13.53
C ASP A 70 -8.21 5.61 -12.67
N LEU A 71 -9.27 5.85 -11.90
CA LEU A 71 -9.30 6.94 -10.92
C LEU A 71 -8.24 6.71 -9.83
N PRO A 72 -7.56 7.77 -9.34
CA PRO A 72 -6.70 7.65 -8.17
C PRO A 72 -7.54 7.32 -6.93
N ASP A 73 -7.10 6.33 -6.16
CA ASP A 73 -7.70 5.99 -4.86
C ASP A 73 -6.86 6.59 -3.74
N ALA A 74 -7.48 7.32 -2.82
CA ALA A 74 -6.82 7.96 -1.69
C ALA A 74 -7.41 7.43 -0.38
N ASP A 75 -6.66 6.56 0.27
CA ASP A 75 -7.02 5.97 1.57
C ASP A 75 -6.58 6.91 2.69
N LEU A 76 -7.54 7.50 3.40
CA LEU A 76 -7.30 8.48 4.45
C LEU A 76 -7.53 7.85 5.83
N ASP A 77 -6.51 7.89 6.70
CA ASP A 77 -6.62 7.42 8.08
C ASP A 77 -7.03 8.57 9.01
N PHE A 78 -8.08 8.37 9.81
CA PHE A 78 -8.52 9.32 10.82
C PHE A 78 -8.49 8.69 12.21
N ALA A 79 -8.33 9.52 13.23
CA ALA A 79 -8.61 9.11 14.61
C ALA A 79 -10.00 8.46 14.67
N SER A 80 -10.09 7.25 15.23
CA SER A 80 -11.33 6.47 15.22
C SER A 80 -12.46 7.22 15.92
N SER A 81 -12.13 7.98 16.97
CA SER A 81 -13.07 8.85 17.69
C SER A 81 -13.54 10.06 16.89
N GLY A 82 -12.81 10.50 15.87
CA GLY A 82 -13.12 11.68 15.05
C GLY A 82 -13.73 11.36 13.69
N ARG A 83 -13.63 10.10 13.23
CA ARG A 83 -14.00 9.68 11.88
C ARG A 83 -15.45 10.04 11.48
N TYR A 84 -16.42 9.88 12.39
CA TYR A 84 -17.83 10.19 12.08
C TYR A 84 -18.02 11.66 11.72
N LYS A 85 -17.24 12.58 12.30
CA LYS A 85 -17.31 14.02 11.99
C LYS A 85 -16.91 14.33 10.56
N VAL A 86 -15.98 13.54 10.00
CA VAL A 86 -15.57 13.65 8.60
C VAL A 86 -16.73 13.23 7.68
N ILE A 87 -17.43 12.15 8.04
CA ILE A 87 -18.61 11.71 7.30
C ILE A 87 -19.72 12.77 7.38
N ASP A 88 -20.00 13.29 8.58
CA ASP A 88 -21.00 14.35 8.79
C ASP A 88 -20.67 15.59 7.95
N TYR A 89 -19.40 15.98 7.89
CA TYR A 89 -18.94 17.07 7.03
C TYR A 89 -19.17 16.80 5.53
N LEU A 90 -18.89 15.58 5.05
CA LEU A 90 -19.17 15.23 3.66
C LEU A 90 -20.67 15.32 3.36
N VAL A 91 -21.51 14.83 4.28
CA VAL A 91 -22.97 14.91 4.16
C VAL A 91 -23.44 16.37 4.14
N GLU A 92 -22.94 17.22 5.05
CA GLU A 92 -23.28 18.65 5.07
C GLU A 92 -22.85 19.37 3.79
N LYS A 93 -21.68 19.01 3.25
CA LYS A 93 -21.08 19.65 2.08
C LYS A 93 -21.73 19.26 0.77
N TYR A 94 -21.96 17.97 0.57
CA TYR A 94 -22.42 17.42 -0.72
C TYR A 94 -23.92 17.10 -0.72
N GLY A 95 -24.54 16.97 0.45
CA GLY A 95 -25.94 16.61 0.64
C GLY A 95 -26.14 15.11 0.92
N GLU A 96 -27.19 14.78 1.67
CA GLU A 96 -27.53 13.41 2.06
C GLU A 96 -27.75 12.47 0.87
N ASP A 97 -28.27 12.97 -0.25
CA ASP A 97 -28.52 12.17 -1.46
C ASP A 97 -27.25 11.81 -2.25
N TYR A 98 -26.10 12.43 -1.91
CA TYR A 98 -24.85 12.33 -2.65
C TYR A 98 -23.76 11.56 -1.91
N VAL A 99 -24.01 11.22 -0.64
CA VAL A 99 -23.06 10.54 0.24
C VAL A 99 -23.68 9.28 0.81
N ALA A 100 -23.05 8.13 0.63
CA ALA A 100 -23.53 6.87 1.19
C ALA A 100 -22.39 5.95 1.62
N GLY A 101 -22.64 5.09 2.60
CA GLY A 101 -21.75 3.98 2.90
C GLY A 101 -21.74 2.93 1.80
N ILE A 102 -20.79 2.00 1.85
CA ILE A 102 -20.70 0.86 0.93
C ILE A 102 -21.09 -0.43 1.64
N SER A 103 -21.76 -1.36 0.95
CA SER A 103 -22.03 -2.68 1.52
C SER A 103 -20.79 -3.58 1.48
N ASN A 104 -20.67 -4.48 2.45
CA ASN A 104 -19.67 -5.52 2.48
C ASN A 104 -20.37 -6.87 2.66
N TYR A 105 -20.13 -7.80 1.74
CA TYR A 105 -20.70 -9.15 1.80
C TYR A 105 -19.62 -10.12 2.23
N SER A 106 -19.90 -10.92 3.25
CA SER A 106 -19.01 -11.98 3.71
C SER A 106 -19.49 -13.32 3.17
N THR A 107 -18.54 -14.18 2.83
CA THR A 107 -18.80 -15.55 2.38
C THR A 107 -18.33 -16.57 3.41
N LEU A 108 -18.88 -17.78 3.35
CA LEU A 108 -18.42 -18.90 4.15
C LEU A 108 -17.08 -19.41 3.63
N ALA A 109 -15.99 -19.08 4.35
CA ALA A 109 -14.71 -19.75 4.14
C ALA A 109 -14.83 -21.25 4.45
N SER A 110 -14.04 -22.10 3.78
CA SER A 110 -14.08 -23.57 3.90
C SER A 110 -14.11 -24.07 5.35
N ALA A 111 -13.21 -23.54 6.20
CA ALA A 111 -13.16 -23.90 7.63
C ALA A 111 -14.44 -23.54 8.38
N SER A 112 -15.04 -22.39 8.07
CA SER A 112 -16.30 -21.93 8.66
C SER A 112 -17.49 -22.74 8.13
N ALA A 113 -17.52 -23.06 6.84
CA ALA A 113 -18.55 -23.92 6.25
C ALA A 113 -18.58 -25.29 6.93
N LEU A 114 -17.41 -25.92 7.13
CA LEU A 114 -17.29 -27.20 7.81
C LEU A 114 -17.73 -27.12 9.28
N ARG A 115 -17.31 -26.07 9.99
CA ARG A 115 -17.66 -25.85 11.40
C ARG A 115 -19.15 -25.58 11.60
N ASP A 116 -19.73 -24.70 10.79
CA ASP A 116 -21.15 -24.31 10.91
C ASP A 116 -22.05 -25.50 10.55
N THR A 117 -21.72 -26.28 9.50
CA THR A 117 -22.45 -27.50 9.12
C THR A 117 -22.35 -28.59 10.19
N GLY A 118 -21.17 -28.78 10.79
CA GLY A 118 -20.97 -29.75 11.85
C GLY A 118 -21.72 -29.37 13.13
N ARG A 119 -21.76 -28.08 13.48
CA ARG A 119 -22.54 -27.58 14.62
C ARG A 119 -24.04 -27.81 14.45
N ILE A 120 -24.58 -27.53 13.26
CA ILE A 120 -26.00 -27.77 12.95
C ILE A 120 -26.35 -29.26 13.03
N SER A 121 -25.40 -30.13 12.65
CA SER A 121 -25.53 -31.58 12.76
C SER A 121 -25.32 -32.15 14.17
N GLY A 122 -25.12 -31.29 15.19
CA GLY A 122 -25.00 -31.70 16.59
C GLY A 122 -23.60 -32.11 17.06
N LEU A 123 -22.55 -31.85 16.27
CA LEU A 123 -21.18 -32.12 16.70
C LEU A 123 -20.72 -31.13 17.77
N ASN A 124 -19.98 -31.64 18.77
CA ASN A 124 -19.40 -30.81 19.83
C ASN A 124 -18.05 -30.18 19.42
N ASN A 125 -17.54 -29.26 20.25
CA ASN A 125 -16.31 -28.53 19.95
C ASN A 125 -15.07 -29.43 19.82
N THR A 126 -15.02 -30.57 20.52
CA THR A 126 -13.91 -31.52 20.43
C THR A 126 -13.90 -32.21 19.07
N GLN A 127 -15.07 -32.63 18.58
CA GLN A 127 -15.23 -33.22 17.24
C GLN A 127 -14.94 -32.20 16.14
N LEU A 128 -15.27 -30.92 16.37
CA LEU A 128 -15.00 -29.83 15.42
C LEU A 128 -13.56 -29.31 15.46
N SER A 129 -12.67 -29.88 16.30
CA SER A 129 -11.27 -29.47 16.39
C SER A 129 -10.54 -29.61 15.05
N ALA A 130 -10.86 -30.65 14.28
CA ALA A 130 -10.32 -30.89 12.93
C ALA A 130 -10.57 -29.71 11.99
N THR A 131 -11.66 -28.93 12.17
CA THR A 131 -11.93 -27.74 11.33
C THR A 131 -10.88 -26.64 11.43
N LYS A 132 -10.05 -26.66 12.48
CA LYS A 132 -8.92 -25.72 12.64
C LYS A 132 -7.72 -26.09 11.78
N LEU A 133 -7.66 -27.33 11.30
CA LEU A 133 -6.58 -27.87 10.47
C LEU A 133 -6.81 -27.64 8.98
N VAL A 134 -7.96 -27.05 8.59
CA VAL A 134 -8.20 -26.64 7.21
C VAL A 134 -7.10 -25.68 6.78
N LEU A 135 -6.39 -26.07 5.72
CA LEU A 135 -5.23 -25.36 5.24
C LEU A 135 -5.61 -23.93 4.85
N LYS A 136 -4.69 -23.01 5.08
CA LYS A 136 -4.85 -21.62 4.70
C LYS A 136 -3.66 -21.20 3.87
N GLU A 137 -3.94 -20.46 2.81
CA GLU A 137 -2.95 -19.78 2.00
C GLU A 137 -3.21 -18.28 2.11
N HIS A 138 -2.19 -17.53 2.55
CA HIS A 138 -2.29 -16.07 2.76
C HIS A 138 -3.52 -15.63 3.58
N GLY A 139 -3.86 -16.39 4.63
CA GLY A 139 -4.98 -16.10 5.53
C GLY A 139 -6.36 -16.58 5.03
N THR A 140 -6.46 -17.07 3.79
CA THR A 140 -7.69 -17.59 3.20
C THR A 140 -7.70 -19.12 3.24
N SER A 141 -8.81 -19.74 3.64
CA SER A 141 -8.91 -21.20 3.62
C SER A 141 -8.86 -21.75 2.19
N LEU A 142 -8.07 -22.80 1.98
CA LEU A 142 -8.11 -23.59 0.75
C LEU A 142 -9.42 -24.36 0.63
N ASP A 143 -9.67 -24.96 -0.53
CA ASP A 143 -10.78 -25.89 -0.72
C ASP A 143 -10.71 -27.04 0.31
N LEU A 144 -11.89 -27.52 0.72
CA LEU A 144 -12.00 -28.58 1.71
C LEU A 144 -11.34 -29.88 1.22
N ASN A 145 -11.52 -30.27 -0.04
CA ASN A 145 -10.98 -31.53 -0.55
C ASN A 145 -9.46 -31.47 -0.65
N THR A 146 -8.91 -30.37 -1.19
CA THR A 146 -7.47 -30.14 -1.20
C THR A 146 -6.88 -30.18 0.21
N SER A 147 -7.56 -29.60 1.19
CA SER A 147 -7.13 -29.64 2.58
C SER A 147 -7.18 -31.05 3.18
N ALA A 148 -8.23 -31.84 2.87
CA ALA A 148 -8.36 -33.22 3.34
C ALA A 148 -7.30 -34.14 2.75
N ASP A 149 -7.00 -34.00 1.46
CA ASP A 149 -6.00 -34.84 0.79
C ASP A 149 -4.59 -34.60 1.35
N ALA A 150 -4.32 -33.41 1.90
CA ALA A 150 -3.05 -33.05 2.51
C ALA A 150 -2.97 -33.30 4.02
N VAL A 151 -4.11 -33.34 4.73
CA VAL A 151 -4.16 -33.43 6.20
C VAL A 151 -4.92 -34.69 6.63
N PRO A 152 -4.24 -35.72 7.18
CA PRO A 152 -4.86 -37.00 7.54
C PRO A 152 -6.06 -36.89 8.48
N GLU A 153 -6.03 -35.96 9.43
CA GLU A 153 -7.13 -35.73 10.39
C GLU A 153 -8.39 -35.18 9.71
N LEU A 154 -8.22 -34.37 8.65
CA LEU A 154 -9.34 -33.88 7.85
C LEU A 154 -9.90 -34.97 6.95
N ASP A 155 -9.05 -35.82 6.37
CA ASP A 155 -9.51 -36.99 5.61
C ASP A 155 -10.29 -37.96 6.52
N LYS A 156 -9.79 -38.21 7.73
CA LYS A 156 -10.52 -38.99 8.72
C LYS A 156 -11.90 -38.37 9.03
N PHE A 157 -11.96 -37.06 9.26
CA PHE A 157 -13.23 -36.36 9.48
C PHE A 157 -14.18 -36.48 8.28
N ARG A 158 -13.65 -36.34 7.06
CA ARG A 158 -14.40 -36.51 5.80
C ARG A 158 -15.04 -37.90 5.72
N ASN A 159 -14.29 -38.93 6.10
CA ASN A 159 -14.73 -40.33 6.04
C ASN A 159 -15.71 -40.69 7.18
N GLU A 160 -15.52 -40.14 8.38
CA GLU A 160 -16.43 -40.35 9.53
C GLU A 160 -17.75 -39.58 9.37
N HIS A 161 -17.73 -38.43 8.69
CA HIS A 161 -18.87 -37.53 8.55
C HIS A 161 -19.16 -37.14 7.08
N PRO A 162 -19.41 -38.10 6.18
CA PRO A 162 -19.50 -37.85 4.73
C PRO A 162 -20.65 -36.93 4.33
N VAL A 163 -21.78 -36.98 5.06
CA VAL A 163 -22.93 -36.09 4.83
C VAL A 163 -22.61 -34.64 5.20
N ILE A 164 -21.96 -34.44 6.35
CA ILE A 164 -21.52 -33.11 6.81
C ILE A 164 -20.50 -32.54 5.84
N TRP A 165 -19.53 -33.36 5.41
CA TRP A 165 -18.53 -32.97 4.43
C TRP A 165 -19.17 -32.51 3.12
N LYS A 166 -20.07 -33.32 2.54
CA LYS A 166 -20.79 -32.99 1.30
C LYS A 166 -21.55 -31.67 1.39
N HIS A 167 -22.21 -31.40 2.52
CA HIS A 167 -22.92 -30.13 2.72
C HIS A 167 -21.95 -28.97 2.89
N ALA A 168 -20.88 -29.14 3.67
CA ALA A 168 -19.87 -28.12 3.88
C ALA A 168 -19.18 -27.70 2.58
N THR A 169 -18.81 -28.65 1.71
CA THR A 169 -18.22 -28.36 0.39
C THR A 169 -19.17 -27.57 -0.50
N LYS A 170 -20.48 -27.83 -0.44
CA LYS A 170 -21.48 -27.07 -1.20
C LYS A 170 -21.74 -25.68 -0.64
N LEU A 171 -21.63 -25.50 0.67
CA LEU A 171 -21.88 -24.23 1.36
C LEU A 171 -20.64 -23.31 1.35
N ALA A 172 -19.44 -23.85 1.18
CA ALA A 172 -18.23 -23.07 1.03
C ALA A 172 -18.37 -22.08 -0.14
N GLY A 173 -17.98 -20.82 0.09
CA GLY A 173 -18.10 -19.74 -0.88
C GLY A 173 -19.47 -19.08 -0.97
N THR A 174 -20.52 -19.64 -0.35
CA THR A 174 -21.84 -19.00 -0.32
C THR A 174 -21.86 -17.77 0.60
N MET A 175 -22.75 -16.82 0.32
CA MET A 175 -22.91 -15.61 1.13
C MET A 175 -23.39 -15.98 2.54
N LYS A 176 -22.70 -15.48 3.57
CA LYS A 176 -23.00 -15.73 4.98
C LYS A 176 -23.78 -14.59 5.61
N SER A 177 -23.30 -13.38 5.41
CA SER A 177 -23.87 -12.17 5.97
C SER A 177 -23.46 -10.98 5.13
N PHE A 178 -24.14 -9.86 5.34
CA PHE A 178 -23.74 -8.58 4.80
C PHE A 178 -23.73 -7.53 5.92
N GLY A 179 -22.91 -6.51 5.76
CA GLY A 179 -22.78 -5.40 6.69
C GLY A 179 -22.33 -4.15 5.94
N GLN A 180 -22.09 -3.07 6.65
CA GLN A 180 -21.50 -1.86 6.07
C GLN A 180 -19.98 -1.99 6.04
N HIS A 181 -19.35 -1.54 4.95
CA HIS A 181 -17.90 -1.48 4.81
C HIS A 181 -17.33 -0.60 5.91
N ALA A 182 -16.27 -1.08 6.56
CA ALA A 182 -15.72 -0.40 7.72
C ALA A 182 -15.11 0.94 7.39
N ALA A 183 -14.68 1.20 6.15
CA ALA A 183 -14.04 2.47 5.74
C ALA A 183 -14.76 3.21 4.61
N GLY A 184 -15.50 2.48 3.77
CA GLY A 184 -15.82 2.91 2.41
C GLY A 184 -17.06 3.78 2.34
N ILE A 185 -16.88 4.96 1.78
CA ILE A 185 -17.92 5.96 1.53
C ILE A 185 -17.92 6.29 0.04
N VAL A 186 -19.11 6.45 -0.53
CA VAL A 186 -19.31 7.00 -1.88
C VAL A 186 -19.60 8.48 -1.75
N VAL A 187 -18.96 9.28 -2.59
CA VAL A 187 -19.32 10.68 -2.82
C VAL A 187 -19.58 10.85 -4.32
N ALA A 188 -20.83 11.08 -4.70
CA ALA A 188 -21.23 11.16 -6.10
C ALA A 188 -21.39 12.62 -6.58
N GLY A 189 -21.27 12.83 -7.90
CA GLY A 189 -21.55 14.12 -8.55
C GLY A 189 -23.05 14.35 -8.84
N GLU A 190 -23.88 13.35 -8.61
CA GLU A 190 -25.34 13.36 -8.77
C GLU A 190 -25.99 12.50 -7.68
N PRO A 191 -27.31 12.61 -7.43
CA PRO A 191 -27.99 11.78 -6.45
C PRO A 191 -27.72 10.30 -6.69
N ILE A 192 -27.24 9.58 -5.67
CA ILE A 192 -26.77 8.20 -5.80
C ILE A 192 -27.87 7.27 -6.31
N VAL A 193 -29.13 7.57 -5.97
CA VAL A 193 -30.32 6.83 -6.44
C VAL A 193 -30.46 6.75 -7.96
N ASN A 194 -29.82 7.66 -8.71
CA ASN A 194 -29.82 7.63 -10.18
C ASN A 194 -28.86 6.57 -10.75
N ARG A 195 -27.93 6.06 -9.92
CA ARG A 195 -26.85 5.15 -10.31
C ARG A 195 -26.92 3.81 -9.60
N ALA A 196 -27.31 3.80 -8.33
CA ALA A 196 -27.26 2.61 -7.49
C ALA A 196 -28.47 2.50 -6.56
N VAL A 197 -28.77 1.27 -6.15
CA VAL A 197 -29.83 0.99 -5.17
C VAL A 197 -29.29 1.28 -3.78
N LEU A 198 -29.99 2.15 -3.05
CA LEU A 198 -29.69 2.48 -1.65
C LEU A 198 -30.53 1.65 -0.69
N GLU A 199 -29.93 1.28 0.44
CA GLU A 199 -30.59 0.74 1.62
C GLU A 199 -30.31 1.69 2.79
N THR A 200 -31.32 1.98 3.60
CA THR A 200 -31.12 2.71 4.86
C THR A 200 -30.70 1.73 5.95
N ARG A 201 -29.49 1.89 6.48
CA ARG A 201 -29.00 1.11 7.63
C ARG A 201 -28.83 2.02 8.83
N GLY A 202 -29.70 1.85 9.83
CA GLY A 202 -29.81 2.79 10.93
C GLY A 202 -30.31 4.15 10.42
N LYS A 203 -29.45 5.17 10.43
CA LYS A 203 -29.75 6.51 9.91
C LYS A 203 -28.99 6.85 8.62
N SER A 204 -28.11 5.97 8.16
CA SER A 204 -27.20 6.28 7.05
C SER A 204 -27.63 5.54 5.79
N PRO A 205 -27.62 6.20 4.61
CA PRO A 205 -27.77 5.52 3.34
C PRO A 205 -26.53 4.67 3.06
N VAL A 206 -26.74 3.46 2.52
CA VAL A 206 -25.69 2.52 2.14
C VAL A 206 -26.00 1.98 0.76
N VAL A 207 -25.03 2.02 -0.15
CA VAL A 207 -25.15 1.39 -1.46
C VAL A 207 -25.22 -0.12 -1.30
N ASN A 208 -26.22 -0.76 -1.90
CA ASN A 208 -26.45 -2.21 -1.80
C ASN A 208 -25.56 -3.02 -2.76
N TRP A 209 -24.34 -2.53 -2.99
CA TRP A 209 -23.30 -3.14 -3.79
C TRP A 209 -22.00 -3.18 -3.01
N ASP A 210 -21.16 -4.17 -3.30
CA ASP A 210 -19.82 -4.22 -2.74
C ASP A 210 -18.90 -3.22 -3.42
N LYS A 211 -17.74 -2.96 -2.80
CA LYS A 211 -16.77 -1.97 -3.26
C LYS A 211 -16.38 -2.12 -4.74
N ARG A 212 -16.26 -3.35 -5.24
CA ARG A 212 -15.85 -3.60 -6.64
C ARG A 212 -16.94 -3.17 -7.59
N VAL A 213 -18.18 -3.53 -7.30
CA VAL A 213 -19.33 -3.15 -8.13
C VAL A 213 -19.53 -1.63 -8.08
N VAL A 214 -19.35 -0.99 -6.93
CA VAL A 214 -19.38 0.49 -6.82
C VAL A 214 -18.35 1.14 -7.75
N GLU A 215 -17.11 0.65 -7.75
CA GLU A 215 -16.02 1.13 -8.61
C GLU A 215 -16.30 0.86 -10.11
N ASP A 216 -16.75 -0.35 -10.45
CA ASP A 216 -17.07 -0.76 -11.84
C ASP A 216 -18.18 0.11 -12.45
N TRP A 217 -19.11 0.62 -11.63
CA TRP A 217 -20.17 1.54 -12.05
C TRP A 217 -19.75 3.02 -12.03
N GLY A 218 -18.47 3.31 -11.79
CA GLY A 218 -17.89 4.64 -11.88
C GLY A 218 -18.28 5.58 -10.74
N LEU A 219 -18.72 5.04 -9.60
CA LEU A 219 -18.92 5.83 -8.39
C LEU A 219 -17.58 6.06 -7.69
N ILE A 220 -17.32 7.32 -7.30
CA ILE A 220 -16.10 7.67 -6.59
C ILE A 220 -16.21 7.14 -5.15
N LYS A 221 -15.36 6.17 -4.84
CA LYS A 221 -15.14 5.65 -3.49
C LYS A 221 -14.06 6.49 -2.80
N MET A 222 -14.27 6.78 -1.53
CA MET A 222 -13.24 7.23 -0.61
C MET A 222 -13.21 6.27 0.58
N ASP A 223 -12.03 5.73 0.92
CA ASP A 223 -11.87 4.95 2.14
C ASP A 223 -11.44 5.88 3.28
N LEU A 224 -12.36 6.09 4.23
CA LEU A 224 -12.11 6.83 5.47
C LEU A 224 -11.89 5.80 6.58
N LEU A 225 -10.64 5.53 6.92
CA LEU A 225 -10.28 4.53 7.93
C LEU A 225 -10.30 5.16 9.34
N GLY A 226 -10.70 4.38 10.33
CA GLY A 226 -10.58 4.74 11.74
C GLY A 226 -9.37 4.02 12.33
N LEU A 227 -8.34 4.77 12.72
CA LEU A 227 -7.09 4.23 13.24
C LEU A 227 -6.94 4.57 14.73
N ALA A 228 -7.02 3.54 15.57
CA ALA A 228 -6.92 3.70 17.02
C ALA A 228 -5.55 4.25 17.48
N THR A 229 -4.48 4.00 16.71
CA THR A 229 -3.15 4.56 16.97
C THR A 229 -3.18 6.08 17.01
N LEU A 230 -3.95 6.74 16.14
CA LEU A 230 -4.07 8.19 16.13
C LEU A 230 -4.80 8.71 17.37
N ASP A 231 -5.81 7.98 17.87
CA ASP A 231 -6.46 8.30 19.14
C ASP A 231 -5.45 8.20 20.31
N VAL A 232 -4.62 7.16 20.33
CA VAL A 232 -3.58 6.97 21.36
C VAL A 232 -2.55 8.10 21.31
N LEU A 233 -2.09 8.49 20.12
CA LEU A 233 -1.14 9.59 19.95
C LEU A 233 -1.72 10.92 20.42
N ASN A 234 -2.99 11.20 20.13
CA ASN A 234 -3.68 12.40 20.62
C ASN A 234 -3.73 12.44 22.15
N ILE A 235 -4.16 11.34 22.78
CA ILE A 235 -4.21 11.23 24.24
C ILE A 235 -2.80 11.40 24.86
N ALA A 236 -1.77 10.84 24.23
CA ALA A 236 -0.40 11.00 24.69
C ALA A 236 0.06 12.48 24.62
N CYS A 237 -0.25 13.19 23.53
CA CYS A 237 0.06 14.61 23.39
C CYS A 237 -0.66 15.45 24.46
N ASP A 238 -1.94 15.17 24.71
CA ASP A 238 -2.73 15.87 25.73
C ASP A 238 -2.13 15.69 27.13
N TYR A 239 -1.73 14.46 27.50
CA TYR A 239 -1.09 14.20 28.79
C TYR A 239 0.29 14.85 28.92
N VAL A 240 1.08 14.89 27.85
CA VAL A 240 2.37 15.60 27.86
C VAL A 240 2.14 17.11 28.07
N LYS A 241 1.15 17.69 27.39
CA LYS A 241 0.77 19.10 27.56
C LYS A 241 0.28 19.39 28.97
N GLU A 242 -0.58 18.55 29.53
CA GLU A 242 -1.11 18.72 30.90
C GLU A 242 0.01 18.64 31.94
N ARG A 243 0.89 17.65 31.82
CA ARG A 243 1.93 17.37 32.83
C ARG A 243 3.14 18.29 32.73
N HIS A 244 3.54 18.64 31.52
CA HIS A 244 4.81 19.34 31.25
C HIS A 244 4.62 20.73 30.63
N GLY A 245 3.41 21.11 30.23
CA GLY A 245 3.16 22.37 29.51
C GLY A 245 3.73 22.39 28.09
N ILE A 246 4.15 21.24 27.56
CA ILE A 246 4.79 21.11 26.24
C ILE A 246 3.73 20.73 25.21
N GLU A 247 3.59 21.54 24.17
CA GLU A 247 2.77 21.20 23.01
C GLU A 247 3.65 20.46 21.98
N LEU A 248 3.38 19.16 21.82
CA LEU A 248 4.15 18.30 20.91
C LEU A 248 3.62 18.43 19.48
N ASP A 249 4.53 18.68 18.55
CA ASP A 249 4.29 18.59 17.12
C ASP A 249 4.88 17.27 16.61
N LEU A 250 4.02 16.28 16.36
CA LEU A 250 4.42 14.94 15.93
C LEU A 250 5.21 14.95 14.62
N LEU A 251 4.93 15.91 13.72
CA LEU A 251 5.58 16.01 12.41
C LEU A 251 7.01 16.59 12.49
N LYS A 252 7.37 17.18 13.63
CA LYS A 252 8.72 17.72 13.87
C LYS A 252 9.62 16.77 14.64
N ILE A 253 9.13 15.59 15.02
CA ILE A 253 9.93 14.60 15.74
C ILE A 253 11.03 14.06 14.80
N PRO A 254 12.31 14.07 15.21
CA PRO A 254 13.40 13.52 14.40
C PRO A 254 13.23 12.00 14.21
N LEU A 255 13.54 11.52 13.00
CA LEU A 255 13.43 10.09 12.66
C LEU A 255 14.62 9.25 13.15
N ASP A 256 15.63 9.89 13.74
CA ASP A 256 16.89 9.32 14.18
C ASP A 256 17.14 9.52 15.68
N ASP A 257 16.07 9.74 16.47
CA ASP A 257 16.18 9.83 17.93
C ASP A 257 16.84 8.58 18.52
N GLU A 258 18.02 8.77 19.11
CA GLU A 258 18.88 7.68 19.56
C GLU A 258 18.19 6.76 20.57
N LYS A 259 17.45 7.32 21.53
CA LYS A 259 16.78 6.54 22.58
C LYS A 259 15.68 5.66 21.99
N THR A 260 14.89 6.21 21.08
CA THR A 260 13.85 5.48 20.36
C THR A 260 14.46 4.36 19.54
N MET A 261 15.48 4.65 18.73
CA MET A 261 16.12 3.66 17.86
C MET A 261 16.82 2.54 18.65
N GLN A 262 17.44 2.84 19.79
CA GLN A 262 18.00 1.82 20.67
C GLN A 262 16.91 0.95 21.33
N ALA A 263 15.78 1.54 21.77
CA ALA A 263 14.67 0.78 22.33
C ALA A 263 14.06 -0.19 21.32
N LEU A 264 13.85 0.27 20.08
CA LEU A 264 13.42 -0.58 18.97
C LEU A 264 14.45 -1.69 18.69
N GLY A 265 15.75 -1.36 18.68
CA GLY A 265 16.83 -2.34 18.52
C GLY A 265 16.93 -3.37 19.64
N ARG A 266 16.46 -3.06 20.85
CA ARG A 266 16.28 -4.03 21.95
C ARG A 266 14.96 -4.79 21.89
N GLY A 267 14.13 -4.54 20.88
CA GLY A 267 12.81 -5.14 20.69
C GLY A 267 11.80 -4.74 21.78
N GLU A 268 11.96 -3.56 22.38
CA GLU A 268 11.04 -3.01 23.38
C GLU A 268 9.80 -2.39 22.70
N THR A 269 9.05 -3.18 21.94
CA THR A 269 7.98 -2.70 21.04
C THR A 269 6.56 -3.06 21.48
N VAL A 270 6.37 -3.44 22.74
CA VAL A 270 5.01 -3.65 23.29
C VAL A 270 4.25 -2.33 23.25
N GLY A 271 3.06 -2.31 22.63
CA GLY A 271 2.29 -1.09 22.40
C GLY A 271 2.82 -0.17 21.28
N VAL A 272 3.83 -0.59 20.52
CA VAL A 272 4.32 0.16 19.34
C VAL A 272 3.61 -0.35 18.09
N PHE A 273 2.89 0.53 17.41
CA PHE A 273 2.11 0.22 16.21
C PHE A 273 2.96 -0.51 15.16
N GLN A 274 2.37 -1.54 14.51
CA GLN A 274 3.00 -2.46 13.55
C GLN A 274 4.13 -3.36 14.07
N LEU A 275 4.78 -3.03 15.18
CA LEU A 275 6.01 -3.70 15.63
C LEU A 275 5.84 -4.63 16.84
N GLU A 276 4.60 -4.85 17.30
CA GLU A 276 4.31 -5.51 18.57
C GLU A 276 4.51 -7.03 18.58
N SER A 277 4.40 -7.71 17.42
CA SER A 277 4.45 -9.18 17.38
C SER A 277 5.78 -9.74 17.90
N SER A 278 5.75 -10.88 18.58
CA SER A 278 6.95 -11.50 19.17
C SER A 278 8.04 -11.80 18.13
N GLY A 279 7.65 -12.22 16.93
CA GLY A 279 8.59 -12.48 15.86
C GLY A 279 9.18 -11.19 15.27
N MET A 280 8.42 -10.10 15.18
CA MET A 280 8.95 -8.78 14.82
C MET A 280 9.91 -8.23 15.88
N GLN A 281 9.59 -8.38 17.17
CA GLN A 281 10.50 -8.02 18.27
C GLN A 281 11.84 -8.74 18.15
N GLN A 282 11.81 -10.06 17.86
CA GLN A 282 13.02 -10.83 17.69
C GLN A 282 13.79 -10.41 16.43
N LEU A 283 13.09 -10.11 15.34
CA LEU A 283 13.72 -9.60 14.13
C LEU A 283 14.46 -8.27 14.38
N LEU A 284 13.84 -7.32 15.07
CA LEU A 284 14.47 -6.04 15.42
C LEU A 284 15.73 -6.24 16.27
N LYS A 285 15.67 -7.12 17.28
CA LYS A 285 16.85 -7.52 18.07
C LYS A 285 17.95 -8.15 17.23
N ASN A 286 17.55 -8.96 16.24
CA ASN A 286 18.50 -9.60 15.36
C ASN A 286 19.19 -8.56 14.49
N ILE A 287 18.47 -7.73 13.74
CA ILE A 287 19.08 -6.75 12.81
C ILE A 287 19.93 -5.70 13.54
N SER A 288 19.55 -5.33 14.76
CA SER A 288 20.27 -4.31 15.53
C SER A 288 21.66 -4.76 15.93
N ASN A 289 21.86 -6.08 16.09
CA ASN A 289 23.12 -6.69 16.51
C ASN A 289 23.72 -6.04 17.78
N GLY A 290 22.86 -5.63 18.72
CA GLY A 290 23.26 -4.95 19.95
C GLY A 290 23.45 -3.43 19.84
N GLY A 291 23.22 -2.85 18.67
CA GLY A 291 23.22 -1.40 18.42
C GLY A 291 21.81 -0.81 18.27
N ALA A 292 21.74 0.38 17.67
CA ALA A 292 20.49 1.01 17.26
C ALA A 292 20.06 0.55 15.85
N VAL A 293 18.76 0.46 15.61
CA VAL A 293 18.21 0.33 14.24
C VAL A 293 18.08 1.72 13.61
N THR A 294 18.00 1.79 12.28
CA THR A 294 17.67 3.05 11.59
C THR A 294 16.18 3.12 11.24
N PHE A 295 15.69 4.28 10.82
CA PHE A 295 14.34 4.40 10.28
C PHE A 295 14.14 3.54 9.01
N ASP A 296 15.16 3.46 8.16
CA ASP A 296 15.12 2.64 6.95
C ASP A 296 15.08 1.14 7.28
N ASP A 297 15.76 0.71 8.35
CA ASP A 297 15.63 -0.66 8.88
C ASP A 297 14.17 -0.96 9.25
N ILE A 298 13.46 -0.02 9.90
CA ILE A 298 12.04 -0.18 10.27
C ILE A 298 11.16 -0.29 9.01
N CYS A 299 11.40 0.55 8.01
CA CYS A 299 10.68 0.51 6.73
C CYS A 299 10.92 -0.83 6.01
N ALA A 300 12.16 -1.31 5.98
CA ALA A 300 12.52 -2.56 5.33
C ALA A 300 11.90 -3.77 6.03
N VAL A 301 11.99 -3.86 7.37
CA VAL A 301 11.41 -5.01 8.09
C VAL A 301 9.89 -5.04 8.03
N THR A 302 9.21 -3.90 8.06
CA THR A 302 7.74 -3.86 7.92
C THR A 302 7.28 -4.27 6.51
N ALA A 303 8.13 -4.08 5.50
CA ALA A 303 7.91 -4.59 4.15
C ALA A 303 8.23 -6.10 4.01
N LEU A 304 9.35 -6.55 4.58
CA LEU A 304 9.85 -7.93 4.45
C LEU A 304 9.17 -8.93 5.39
N TYR A 305 8.65 -8.50 6.53
CA TYR A 305 8.01 -9.37 7.52
C TYR A 305 6.56 -9.73 7.11
N ARG A 306 6.41 -10.31 5.93
CA ARG A 306 5.14 -10.72 5.33
C ARG A 306 5.27 -12.10 4.67
N PRO A 307 4.19 -12.88 4.58
CA PRO A 307 4.17 -14.11 3.79
C PRO A 307 4.56 -13.81 2.33
N GLY A 308 5.45 -14.60 1.73
CA GLY A 308 6.10 -14.27 0.45
C GLY A 308 7.57 -13.89 0.62
N PRO A 309 7.92 -12.64 0.99
CA PRO A 309 9.33 -12.27 1.22
C PRO A 309 10.04 -13.10 2.31
N MET A 310 9.30 -13.56 3.32
CA MET A 310 9.84 -14.51 4.30
C MET A 310 10.10 -15.89 3.69
N ASP A 311 9.23 -16.36 2.80
CA ASP A 311 9.34 -17.69 2.19
C ASP A 311 10.42 -17.74 1.10
N SER A 312 10.79 -16.59 0.52
CA SER A 312 11.83 -16.48 -0.51
C SER A 312 13.25 -16.35 0.06
N GLY A 313 13.41 -16.25 1.38
CA GLY A 313 14.72 -16.04 2.04
C GLY A 313 15.22 -14.59 1.99
N MET A 314 14.46 -13.65 1.40
CA MET A 314 14.88 -12.25 1.26
C MET A 314 15.06 -11.56 2.62
N LEU A 315 14.23 -11.91 3.60
CA LEU A 315 14.38 -11.40 4.95
C LEU A 315 15.70 -11.83 5.58
N ASP A 316 16.07 -13.12 5.44
CA ASP A 316 17.30 -13.66 6.01
C ASP A 316 18.53 -13.04 5.34
N ASP A 317 18.51 -12.87 4.01
CA ASP A 317 19.57 -12.17 3.28
C ASP A 317 19.73 -10.73 3.76
N TYR A 318 18.63 -9.99 3.92
CA TYR A 318 18.68 -8.63 4.45
C TYR A 318 19.32 -8.58 5.84
N VAL A 319 18.94 -9.49 6.75
CA VAL A 319 19.52 -9.57 8.11
C VAL A 319 21.02 -9.86 8.06
N ASP A 320 21.44 -10.83 7.26
CA ASP A 320 22.85 -11.22 7.16
C ASP A 320 23.72 -10.10 6.58
N LEU A 321 23.24 -9.43 5.53
CA LEU A 321 23.92 -8.29 4.90
C LEU A 321 24.01 -7.11 5.86
N ARG A 322 22.90 -6.78 6.54
CA ARG A 322 22.83 -5.70 7.54
C ARG A 322 23.79 -5.90 8.72
N LYS A 323 24.01 -7.16 9.11
CA LYS A 323 24.96 -7.55 10.16
C LYS A 323 26.41 -7.62 9.70
N GLY A 324 26.67 -7.52 8.40
CA GLY A 324 27.99 -7.76 7.82
C GLY A 324 28.42 -9.23 7.84
N LEU A 325 27.47 -10.17 7.95
CA LEU A 325 27.73 -11.62 7.82
C LEU A 325 27.86 -12.04 6.35
N LYS A 326 27.33 -11.23 5.44
CA LYS A 326 27.49 -11.36 3.98
C LYS A 326 28.02 -10.05 3.41
N GLU A 327 28.81 -10.16 2.34
CA GLU A 327 29.31 -9.00 1.59
C GLU A 327 28.23 -8.54 0.60
N VAL A 328 27.98 -7.24 0.55
CA VAL A 328 27.06 -6.64 -0.42
C VAL A 328 27.71 -6.70 -1.80
N THR A 329 27.07 -7.41 -2.72
CA THR A 329 27.54 -7.54 -4.11
C THR A 329 26.41 -7.20 -5.06
N TYR A 330 26.75 -6.55 -6.16
CA TYR A 330 25.80 -6.17 -7.21
C TYR A 330 26.13 -6.90 -8.49
N ALA A 331 25.12 -7.53 -9.11
CA ALA A 331 25.30 -8.22 -10.38
C ALA A 331 25.66 -7.28 -11.54
N HIS A 332 25.34 -5.99 -11.41
CA HIS A 332 25.67 -4.95 -12.37
C HIS A 332 25.74 -3.59 -11.65
N GLU A 333 26.61 -2.68 -12.12
CA GLU A 333 26.84 -1.35 -11.53
C GLU A 333 25.59 -0.45 -11.42
N VAL A 334 24.54 -0.72 -12.20
CA VAL A 334 23.31 0.10 -12.21
C VAL A 334 22.34 -0.28 -11.09
N LEU A 335 22.60 -1.39 -10.41
CA LEU A 335 21.82 -1.85 -9.26
C LEU A 335 22.20 -1.08 -8.00
N GLU A 336 23.49 -0.74 -7.85
CA GLU A 336 24.01 -0.11 -6.63
C GLU A 336 23.26 1.17 -6.26
N PRO A 337 23.03 2.14 -7.18
CA PRO A 337 22.29 3.37 -6.84
C PRO A 337 20.82 3.15 -6.47
N VAL A 338 20.25 1.97 -6.78
CA VAL A 338 18.83 1.64 -6.50
C VAL A 338 18.68 0.83 -5.23
N LEU A 339 19.68 0.01 -4.91
CA LEU A 339 19.61 -1.01 -3.85
C LEU A 339 20.58 -0.75 -2.70
N SER A 340 21.37 0.33 -2.74
CA SER A 340 22.31 0.69 -1.67
C SER A 340 21.65 0.73 -0.30
N ASP A 341 20.49 1.36 -0.23
CA ASP A 341 19.75 1.59 1.02
C ASP A 341 19.10 0.32 1.56
N THR A 342 19.11 -0.76 0.77
CA THR A 342 18.58 -2.08 1.12
C THR A 342 19.63 -3.18 0.97
N TYR A 343 20.91 -2.81 1.00
CA TYR A 343 22.06 -3.73 0.96
C TYR A 343 22.08 -4.67 -0.25
N GLY A 344 21.51 -4.26 -1.39
CA GLY A 344 21.40 -5.11 -2.58
C GLY A 344 20.14 -5.98 -2.64
N VAL A 345 19.29 -5.97 -1.62
CA VAL A 345 18.02 -6.72 -1.59
C VAL A 345 16.91 -5.88 -2.20
N VAL A 346 16.11 -6.44 -3.12
CA VAL A 346 14.98 -5.73 -3.73
C VAL A 346 13.78 -5.77 -2.77
N VAL A 347 13.66 -4.78 -1.89
CA VAL A 347 12.62 -4.74 -0.85
C VAL A 347 11.36 -4.04 -1.34
N TYR A 348 11.53 -2.92 -2.06
CA TYR A 348 10.43 -2.05 -2.44
C TYR A 348 9.98 -2.27 -3.89
N GLN A 349 8.74 -1.91 -4.14
CA GLN A 349 8.17 -2.00 -5.49
C GLN A 349 8.79 -0.96 -6.42
N GLU A 350 9.08 0.22 -5.88
CA GLU A 350 9.79 1.33 -6.52
C GLU A 350 11.16 0.87 -7.03
N GLN A 351 11.90 0.08 -6.22
CA GLN A 351 13.17 -0.51 -6.62
C GLN A 351 12.99 -1.47 -7.80
N THR A 352 11.95 -2.31 -7.78
CA THR A 352 11.65 -3.22 -8.90
C THR A 352 11.39 -2.44 -10.20
N MET A 353 10.63 -1.35 -10.11
CA MET A 353 10.34 -0.49 -11.26
C MET A 353 11.61 0.22 -11.76
N ALA A 354 12.38 0.83 -10.86
CA ALA A 354 13.62 1.52 -11.18
C ALA A 354 14.66 0.59 -11.82
N LEU A 355 14.78 -0.65 -11.31
CA LEU A 355 15.65 -1.66 -11.92
C LEU A 355 15.19 -2.04 -13.33
N ALA A 356 13.89 -2.21 -13.56
CA ALA A 356 13.37 -2.54 -14.89
C ALA A 356 13.66 -1.43 -15.92
N ARG A 357 13.56 -0.17 -15.49
CA ARG A 357 13.94 0.99 -16.32
C ARG A 357 15.44 1.01 -16.58
N LYS A 358 16.28 0.95 -15.54
CA LYS A 358 17.73 1.08 -15.67
C LYS A 358 18.39 -0.10 -16.39
N LEU A 359 17.89 -1.32 -16.20
CA LEU A 359 18.46 -2.51 -16.80
C LEU A 359 17.92 -2.82 -18.20
N ALA A 360 16.65 -2.51 -18.49
CA ALA A 360 16.01 -2.94 -19.73
C ALA A 360 15.38 -1.79 -20.53
N GLY A 361 15.48 -0.54 -20.05
CA GLY A 361 14.88 0.63 -20.69
C GLY A 361 13.35 0.56 -20.75
N PHE A 362 12.71 -0.15 -19.82
CA PHE A 362 11.24 -0.17 -19.75
C PHE A 362 10.70 1.24 -19.55
N SER A 363 9.54 1.51 -20.14
CA SER A 363 8.75 2.69 -19.77
C SER A 363 8.22 2.58 -18.33
N MET A 364 7.77 3.70 -17.76
CA MET A 364 7.13 3.69 -16.44
C MET A 364 5.93 2.74 -16.38
N ALA A 365 5.08 2.72 -17.42
CA ALA A 365 3.94 1.81 -17.48
C ALA A 365 4.34 0.34 -17.62
N GLU A 366 5.35 0.03 -18.44
CA GLU A 366 5.88 -1.34 -18.53
C GLU A 366 6.47 -1.82 -17.20
N SER A 367 7.15 -0.93 -16.48
CA SER A 367 7.71 -1.24 -15.16
C SER A 367 6.61 -1.48 -14.11
N ASP A 368 5.51 -0.70 -14.12
CA ASP A 368 4.35 -0.94 -13.26
C ASP A 368 3.62 -2.25 -13.63
N HIS A 369 3.53 -2.57 -14.93
CA HIS A 369 2.99 -3.84 -15.41
C HIS A 369 3.83 -5.02 -14.91
N LEU A 370 5.17 -4.92 -14.96
CA LEU A 370 6.07 -5.93 -14.42
C LEU A 370 5.88 -6.09 -12.91
N ARG A 371 5.88 -4.98 -12.16
CA ARG A 371 5.62 -4.97 -10.70
C ARG A 371 4.32 -5.69 -10.36
N LYS A 372 3.22 -5.40 -11.07
CA LYS A 372 1.90 -6.05 -10.87
C LYS A 372 1.95 -7.54 -11.17
N ALA A 373 2.64 -7.94 -12.24
CA ALA A 373 2.79 -9.34 -12.61
C ALA A 373 3.56 -10.13 -11.53
N ILE A 374 4.65 -9.55 -11.00
CA ILE A 374 5.42 -10.12 -9.89
C ILE A 374 4.56 -10.20 -8.63
N GLY A 375 3.91 -9.10 -8.24
CA GLY A 375 3.09 -9.03 -7.03
C GLY A 375 1.91 -10.00 -7.02
N LYS A 376 1.34 -10.30 -8.19
CA LYS A 376 0.26 -11.29 -8.35
C LYS A 376 0.77 -12.71 -8.62
N LYS A 377 2.09 -12.92 -8.70
CA LYS A 377 2.71 -14.18 -9.16
C LYS A 377 2.13 -14.67 -10.49
N ASP A 378 1.80 -13.75 -11.40
CA ASP A 378 1.21 -14.04 -12.70
C ASP A 378 2.28 -14.53 -13.68
N LEU A 379 2.53 -15.84 -13.67
CA LEU A 379 3.54 -16.50 -14.48
C LEU A 379 3.37 -16.24 -15.98
N LYS A 380 2.13 -16.10 -16.45
CA LYS A 380 1.84 -15.87 -17.87
C LYS A 380 2.29 -14.47 -18.28
N LYS A 381 1.90 -13.44 -17.53
CA LYS A 381 2.33 -12.05 -17.80
C LYS A 381 3.84 -11.87 -17.66
N MET A 382 4.45 -12.53 -16.68
CA MET A 382 5.92 -12.50 -16.55
C MET A 382 6.61 -13.14 -17.74
N ALA A 383 6.07 -14.24 -18.28
CA ALA A 383 6.60 -14.87 -19.49
C ALA A 383 6.47 -13.97 -20.74
N GLU A 384 5.40 -13.17 -20.83
CA GLU A 384 5.21 -12.19 -21.91
C GLU A 384 6.21 -11.02 -21.84
N LEU A 385 6.58 -10.57 -20.63
CA LEU A 385 7.52 -9.46 -20.43
C LEU A 385 9.00 -9.89 -20.51
N LYS A 386 9.29 -11.18 -20.27
CA LYS A 386 10.66 -11.70 -20.22
C LYS A 386 11.48 -11.43 -21.50
N PRO A 387 10.98 -11.68 -22.72
CA PRO A 387 11.73 -11.39 -23.95
C PRO A 387 12.09 -9.90 -24.05
N LYS A 388 11.12 -9.02 -23.82
CA LYS A 388 11.33 -7.56 -23.82
C LYS A 388 12.42 -7.14 -22.83
N PHE A 389 12.40 -7.70 -21.62
CA PHE A 389 13.40 -7.40 -20.60
C PHE A 389 14.81 -7.82 -21.06
N ILE A 390 14.93 -9.03 -21.61
CA ILE A 390 16.22 -9.56 -22.09
C ILE A 390 16.74 -8.73 -23.28
N ASP A 391 15.88 -8.39 -24.23
CA ASP A 391 16.26 -7.62 -25.41
C ASP A 391 16.67 -6.19 -25.03
N GLY A 392 15.93 -5.57 -24.11
CA GLY A 392 16.29 -4.29 -23.50
C GLY A 392 17.65 -4.35 -22.84
N ALA A 393 17.88 -5.33 -21.95
CA ALA A 393 19.16 -5.49 -21.26
C ALA A 393 20.34 -5.75 -22.19
N LYS A 394 20.12 -6.40 -23.34
CA LYS A 394 21.15 -6.61 -24.37
C LYS A 394 21.47 -5.34 -25.15
N ALA A 395 20.53 -4.40 -25.27
CA ALA A 395 20.80 -3.12 -25.95
C ALA A 395 21.90 -2.34 -25.20
N GLY A 396 21.94 -2.47 -23.87
CA GLY A 396 22.99 -1.90 -23.04
C GLY A 396 22.93 -0.38 -22.98
N PHE A 397 24.10 0.24 -22.79
CA PHE A 397 24.21 1.65 -22.43
C PHE A 397 24.97 2.45 -23.49
N VAL A 398 24.75 3.76 -23.47
CA VAL A 398 25.49 4.78 -24.21
C VAL A 398 26.00 5.82 -23.21
N GLU A 399 27.23 6.28 -23.41
CA GLU A 399 27.81 7.38 -22.63
C GLU A 399 27.44 8.70 -23.33
N VAL A 400 26.90 9.64 -22.55
CA VAL A 400 26.48 10.97 -22.99
C VAL A 400 27.25 12.00 -22.19
N GLU A 401 27.79 13.02 -22.84
CA GLU A 401 28.45 14.15 -22.18
C GLU A 401 27.50 15.35 -22.18
N LEU A 402 27.23 15.89 -20.99
CA LEU A 402 26.42 17.08 -20.79
C LEU A 402 27.22 18.36 -21.09
N GLU A 403 26.52 19.49 -21.25
CA GLU A 403 27.15 20.79 -21.51
C GLU A 403 28.12 21.25 -20.41
N ASP A 404 27.90 20.80 -19.17
CA ASP A 404 28.78 21.07 -18.03
C ASP A 404 30.01 20.13 -17.96
N GLY A 405 30.17 19.24 -18.94
CA GLY A 405 31.24 18.24 -19.02
C GLY A 405 30.97 16.96 -18.22
N THR A 406 29.81 16.83 -17.58
CA THR A 406 29.42 15.62 -16.84
C THR A 406 29.13 14.48 -17.80
N LYS A 407 29.73 13.31 -17.56
CA LYS A 407 29.47 12.09 -18.33
C LYS A 407 28.41 11.24 -17.63
N LEU A 408 27.33 10.95 -18.35
CA LEU A 408 26.24 10.10 -17.89
C LEU A 408 26.18 8.82 -18.72
N LYS A 409 25.95 7.70 -18.03
CA LYS A 409 25.67 6.42 -18.67
C LYS A 409 24.16 6.21 -18.73
N VAL A 410 23.61 6.24 -19.94
CA VAL A 410 22.17 6.18 -20.20
C VAL A 410 21.82 4.89 -20.92
N HIS A 411 20.70 4.27 -20.58
CA HIS A 411 20.26 3.04 -21.25
C HIS A 411 19.77 3.36 -22.67
N ARG A 412 20.19 2.60 -23.69
CA ARG A 412 19.90 2.93 -25.10
C ARG A 412 18.42 2.94 -25.46
N MET A 413 17.63 2.13 -24.76
CA MET A 413 16.18 2.03 -24.96
C MET A 413 15.38 3.00 -24.08
N GLU A 414 16.03 3.69 -23.14
CA GLU A 414 15.32 4.66 -22.29
C GLU A 414 14.95 5.89 -23.11
N LYS A 415 13.69 6.31 -22.96
CA LYS A 415 13.15 7.46 -23.68
C LYS A 415 13.03 8.65 -22.75
N PHE A 416 13.43 9.80 -23.25
CA PHE A 416 13.39 11.07 -22.55
C PHE A 416 12.47 12.03 -23.29
N LYS A 417 11.82 12.90 -22.54
CA LYS A 417 10.97 13.95 -23.11
C LYS A 417 11.82 15.04 -23.73
N CYS A 418 11.77 15.19 -25.04
CA CYS A 418 12.46 16.28 -25.74
C CYS A 418 11.74 17.63 -25.57
N THR A 419 12.39 18.73 -25.95
CA THR A 419 11.83 20.10 -25.90
C THR A 419 10.56 20.29 -26.74
N ASP A 420 10.34 19.46 -27.76
CA ASP A 420 9.12 19.40 -28.57
C ASP A 420 7.99 18.55 -27.94
N GLY A 421 8.24 17.96 -26.78
CA GLY A 421 7.29 17.14 -26.03
C GLY A 421 7.21 15.68 -26.46
N VAL A 422 8.00 15.23 -27.45
CA VAL A 422 8.02 13.84 -27.92
C VAL A 422 9.06 13.04 -27.14
N MET A 423 8.70 11.80 -26.78
CA MET A 423 9.59 10.86 -26.09
C MET A 423 10.51 10.16 -27.08
N ARG A 424 11.82 10.35 -26.96
CA ARG A 424 12.84 9.77 -27.84
C ARG A 424 13.97 9.12 -27.05
N THR A 425 14.63 8.12 -27.64
CA THR A 425 15.92 7.66 -27.11
C THR A 425 16.99 8.72 -27.36
N VAL A 426 18.12 8.59 -26.65
CA VAL A 426 19.27 9.48 -26.87
C VAL A 426 19.73 9.45 -28.32
N GLU A 427 19.81 8.27 -28.92
CA GLU A 427 20.26 8.11 -30.32
C GLU A 427 19.25 8.72 -31.31
N GLU A 428 17.93 8.57 -31.05
CA GLU A 428 16.87 9.23 -31.84
C GLU A 428 16.93 10.75 -31.72
N ALA A 429 17.11 11.28 -30.49
CA ALA A 429 17.22 12.71 -30.24
C ALA A 429 18.43 13.32 -30.96
N PHE A 430 19.58 12.63 -30.95
CA PHE A 430 20.76 13.06 -31.72
C PHE A 430 20.51 13.01 -33.23
N ALA A 431 19.85 11.97 -33.74
CA ALA A 431 19.56 11.84 -35.16
C ALA A 431 18.59 12.93 -35.65
N GLU A 432 17.62 13.32 -34.83
CA GLU A 432 16.61 14.34 -35.14
C GLU A 432 17.00 15.75 -34.71
N SER A 433 18.18 15.95 -34.11
CA SER A 433 18.60 17.23 -33.53
C SER A 433 17.60 17.79 -32.49
N ALA A 434 16.99 16.90 -31.72
CA ALA A 434 16.07 17.23 -30.64
C ALA A 434 16.82 17.38 -29.30
N GLU A 435 16.49 18.42 -28.53
CA GLU A 435 17.12 18.66 -27.23
C GLU A 435 16.43 17.86 -26.12
N ILE A 436 17.22 17.24 -25.25
CA ILE A 436 16.76 16.59 -24.01
C ILE A 436 17.05 17.54 -22.84
N PRO A 437 16.03 18.19 -22.25
CA PRO A 437 16.21 19.18 -21.20
C PRO A 437 16.58 18.58 -19.83
N SER A 438 16.29 17.30 -19.60
CA SER A 438 16.64 16.59 -18.36
C SER A 438 16.78 15.09 -18.61
N PHE A 439 17.81 14.49 -18.01
CA PHE A 439 17.98 13.04 -17.89
C PHE A 439 17.43 12.49 -16.56
N TYR A 440 16.92 13.37 -15.70
CA TYR A 440 16.31 13.05 -14.42
C TYR A 440 14.79 13.21 -14.57
N GLU A 441 14.09 12.08 -14.74
CA GLU A 441 12.63 11.96 -14.60
C GLU A 441 12.28 10.94 -13.51
#